data_AF-D0N490-F1
#
_entry.id   AF-D0N490-F1
#
_cell.length_a   1.000
_cell.length_b   1.000
_cell.length_c   1.000
_cell.angle_alpha   90.00
_cell.angle_beta   90.00
_cell.angle_gamma   90.00
#
_symmetry.space_group_name_H-M   'P 1'
#
loop_
_entity.id
_entity.type
_entity.pdbx_description
1 polymer ?
#
loop_
_entity_poly.entity_id
_entity_poly.type
_entity_poly.pdbx_seq_one_letter_code
_entity_poly.pdbx_strand_id
1 'polypeptide(L)'
;MADTMAPPHQEPATRKPLFPLEIPGNNQKRSVVQPKGKSTRPESYEPTKTMKNGLEDTLTWLEKQRHIVQTHDGHQRRKRSSTFVRSVLRLLSGPKEHIGNNNANGTGNDNTPKLPVPWGQEVLNSDWSEVGFRLLDQPIMQDMNRVRSFIAKEELLSASPQGIIALARWLQRFDNHVRHVVTLKEYLLEERTLIAGVGHKLTTLYDAYDEAMAIALEKVHDERRELSEAVLRMFDELEKLLRGEVTAVKHLITQTLTETEEYEALSTLFNHLSSDDECGVIMAHLLGWMRNNMSEDDVRIFLDLFNSDVQDRIAGEWMRMYASYLHLLDEFSINYDSSLSYFT
;
A
#
# COMPACT_ATOMS: atom_id res chain seq x y z
N MET A 1 -8.66 -56.58 -27.00
CA MET A 1 -10.09 -56.63 -27.36
C MET A 1 -10.73 -55.39 -26.79
N ALA A 2 -11.27 -54.58 -27.69
CA ALA A 2 -11.94 -53.32 -27.39
C ALA A 2 -13.28 -53.58 -26.70
N ASP A 3 -13.72 -52.65 -25.87
CA ASP A 3 -15.13 -52.25 -25.94
C ASP A 3 -15.31 -50.78 -25.56
N THR A 4 -16.07 -50.13 -26.42
CA THR A 4 -16.27 -48.70 -26.59
C THR A 4 -17.67 -48.39 -26.11
N MET A 5 -17.86 -47.44 -25.18
CA MET A 5 -19.16 -46.81 -24.97
C MET A 5 -19.02 -45.32 -24.61
N ALA A 6 -19.33 -44.46 -25.58
CA ALA A 6 -20.01 -43.16 -25.39
C ALA A 6 -21.53 -43.44 -25.19
N PRO A 7 -22.44 -42.52 -24.75
CA PRO A 7 -22.53 -41.06 -25.03
C PRO A 7 -23.17 -40.27 -23.82
N PRO A 8 -23.90 -39.11 -23.91
CA PRO A 8 -24.22 -38.19 -25.01
C PRO A 8 -24.08 -36.67 -24.74
N HIS A 9 -24.10 -35.89 -25.83
CA HIS A 9 -24.36 -34.44 -25.85
C HIS A 9 -25.84 -34.12 -25.50
N GLN A 10 -26.05 -33.14 -24.60
CA GLN A 10 -27.26 -32.32 -24.53
C GLN A 10 -26.93 -30.90 -24.04
N GLU A 11 -27.17 -29.90 -24.89
CA GLU A 11 -27.40 -28.48 -24.58
C GLU A 11 -28.77 -28.10 -25.17
N PRO A 12 -29.42 -26.97 -24.82
CA PRO A 12 -29.39 -26.21 -23.57
C PRO A 12 -30.81 -25.95 -23.03
N ALA A 13 -30.96 -25.73 -21.72
CA ALA A 13 -32.24 -25.34 -21.11
C ALA A 13 -32.17 -23.91 -20.53
N THR A 14 -32.87 -23.00 -21.20
CA THR A 14 -33.23 -21.65 -20.80
C THR A 14 -34.08 -21.65 -19.53
N ARG A 15 -33.64 -20.95 -18.47
CA ARG A 15 -34.54 -20.45 -17.40
C ARG A 15 -34.11 -19.07 -16.88
N LYS A 16 -34.97 -18.08 -17.15
CA LYS A 16 -35.04 -16.79 -16.46
C LYS A 16 -35.61 -17.00 -15.04
N PRO A 17 -35.23 -16.12 -14.10
CA PRO A 17 -36.21 -15.34 -13.32
C PRO A 17 -35.80 -13.85 -13.33
N LEU A 18 -36.59 -12.87 -13.80
CA LEU A 18 -37.86 -12.34 -13.31
C LEU A 18 -37.81 -11.87 -11.83
N PHE A 19 -37.32 -10.64 -11.61
CA PHE A 19 -37.94 -9.68 -10.69
C PHE A 19 -37.81 -8.24 -11.24
N PRO A 20 -38.85 -7.39 -11.09
CA PRO A 20 -38.99 -6.12 -11.79
C PRO A 20 -38.42 -4.91 -11.03
N LEU A 21 -37.81 -3.99 -11.77
CA LEU A 21 -37.45 -2.64 -11.33
C LEU A 21 -38.70 -1.75 -11.35
N GLU A 22 -39.21 -1.39 -10.17
CA GLU A 22 -40.20 -0.34 -10.02
C GLU A 22 -39.53 1.04 -10.12
N ILE A 23 -39.98 1.83 -11.09
CA ILE A 23 -39.66 3.25 -11.25
C ILE A 23 -40.85 4.05 -10.70
N PRO A 24 -40.71 4.90 -9.67
CA PRO A 24 -41.73 5.87 -9.35
C PRO A 24 -41.55 7.11 -10.21
N GLY A 25 -42.22 7.13 -11.36
CA GLY A 25 -42.60 8.36 -12.04
C GLY A 25 -44.01 8.75 -11.58
N ASN A 26 -44.18 9.93 -10.99
CA ASN A 26 -45.50 10.53 -10.87
C ASN A 26 -45.47 11.99 -11.33
N ASN A 27 -46.13 12.21 -12.46
CA ASN A 27 -46.48 13.49 -13.04
C ASN A 27 -47.75 14.03 -12.36
N GLN A 28 -47.77 15.31 -11.99
CA GLN A 28 -49.03 16.06 -11.95
C GLN A 28 -48.86 17.53 -12.40
N LYS A 29 -49.18 17.72 -13.68
CA LYS A 29 -49.88 18.83 -14.36
C LYS A 29 -49.77 20.29 -13.87
N ARG A 30 -49.20 21.10 -14.78
CA ARG A 30 -49.68 22.40 -15.35
C ARG A 30 -50.29 23.46 -14.41
N SER A 31 -49.70 24.66 -14.44
CA SER A 31 -50.35 25.83 -15.07
C SER A 31 -49.38 26.96 -15.39
N VAL A 32 -49.67 27.67 -16.49
CA VAL A 32 -48.91 28.78 -17.09
C VAL A 32 -49.42 30.10 -16.53
N VAL A 33 -48.52 30.97 -16.02
CA VAL A 33 -48.72 32.45 -16.00
C VAL A 33 -47.33 33.13 -15.98
N GLN A 34 -47.03 33.96 -17.00
CA GLN A 34 -45.98 34.99 -16.95
C GLN A 34 -46.46 36.18 -16.08
N PRO A 35 -45.54 36.97 -15.49
CA PRO A 35 -45.34 38.28 -16.11
C PRO A 35 -43.89 38.81 -16.13
N LYS A 36 -43.72 39.77 -17.04
CA LYS A 36 -42.61 40.66 -17.34
C LYS A 36 -41.98 41.36 -16.12
N GLY A 37 -40.68 41.66 -16.21
CA GLY A 37 -40.17 42.99 -15.83
C GLY A 37 -38.82 43.07 -15.11
N LYS A 38 -37.85 43.70 -15.80
CA LYS A 38 -36.81 44.63 -15.31
C LYS A 38 -35.56 44.08 -14.58
N SER A 39 -34.46 44.05 -15.35
CA SER A 39 -33.18 44.75 -15.12
C SER A 39 -32.87 45.28 -13.71
N THR A 40 -31.80 44.75 -13.10
CA THR A 40 -30.67 45.50 -12.50
C THR A 40 -29.54 44.54 -12.05
N ARG A 41 -28.36 44.63 -12.67
CA ARG A 41 -27.05 44.54 -11.97
C ARG A 41 -26.68 46.00 -11.59
N PRO A 42 -25.71 46.30 -10.71
CA PRO A 42 -24.68 45.43 -10.15
C PRO A 42 -24.38 45.62 -8.65
N GLU A 43 -23.96 44.58 -7.95
CA GLU A 43 -23.09 44.75 -6.78
C GLU A 43 -21.94 43.75 -6.82
N SER A 44 -20.74 44.32 -6.68
CA SER A 44 -19.44 43.71 -6.54
C SER A 44 -19.38 42.87 -5.27
N TYR A 45 -19.21 41.57 -5.40
CA TYR A 45 -18.71 40.76 -4.30
C TYR A 45 -17.19 40.84 -4.30
N GLU A 46 -16.64 41.65 -3.40
CA GLU A 46 -15.30 41.40 -2.88
C GLU A 46 -15.30 40.01 -2.20
N PRO A 47 -14.36 39.11 -2.51
CA PRO A 47 -14.22 37.88 -1.75
C PRO A 47 -13.63 38.23 -0.38
N THR A 48 -14.53 38.40 0.58
CA THR A 48 -14.21 38.59 1.99
C THR A 48 -13.54 37.35 2.56
N LYS A 49 -12.62 37.59 3.49
CA LYS A 49 -11.74 36.68 4.25
C LYS A 49 -12.39 35.46 4.95
N THR A 50 -13.65 35.14 4.70
CA THR A 50 -14.41 34.05 5.36
C THR A 50 -14.23 32.68 4.72
N MET A 51 -13.76 32.59 3.47
CA MET A 51 -13.50 31.29 2.82
C MET A 51 -12.29 30.54 3.39
N LYS A 52 -11.27 31.25 3.90
CA LYS A 52 -10.08 30.61 4.48
C LYS A 52 -10.41 29.80 5.74
N ASN A 53 -11.21 30.37 6.63
CA ASN A 53 -11.58 29.69 7.88
C ASN A 53 -12.44 28.45 7.62
N GLY A 54 -13.37 28.51 6.66
CA GLY A 54 -14.21 27.34 6.32
C GLY A 54 -13.42 26.20 5.66
N LEU A 55 -12.39 26.52 4.87
CA LEU A 55 -11.48 25.53 4.30
C LEU A 55 -10.64 24.86 5.40
N GLU A 56 -10.06 25.67 6.30
CA GLU A 56 -9.28 25.19 7.44
C GLU A 56 -10.15 24.31 8.37
N ASP A 57 -11.37 24.73 8.68
CA ASP A 57 -12.31 23.94 9.48
C ASP A 57 -12.68 22.61 8.80
N THR A 58 -12.79 22.61 7.47
CA THR A 58 -13.08 21.38 6.69
C THR A 58 -11.87 20.46 6.62
N LEU A 59 -10.66 20.99 6.48
CA LEU A 59 -9.40 20.25 6.57
C LEU A 59 -9.25 19.60 7.94
N THR A 60 -9.41 20.37 9.01
CA THR A 60 -9.35 19.85 10.39
C THR A 60 -10.47 18.83 10.66
N TRP A 61 -11.66 19.06 10.11
CA TRP A 61 -12.75 18.08 10.21
C TRP A 61 -12.44 16.79 9.44
N LEU A 62 -11.87 16.87 8.23
CA LEU A 62 -11.47 15.69 7.45
C LEU A 62 -10.31 14.93 8.07
N GLU A 63 -9.32 15.62 8.64
CA GLU A 63 -8.26 15.03 9.48
C GLU A 63 -8.88 14.32 10.68
N LYS A 64 -9.85 14.95 11.35
CA LYS A 64 -10.57 14.31 12.46
C LYS A 64 -11.42 13.11 12.02
N GLN A 65 -12.05 13.17 10.85
CA GLN A 65 -12.80 12.04 10.29
C GLN A 65 -11.86 10.91 9.84
N ARG A 66 -10.65 11.21 9.36
CA ARG A 66 -9.60 10.21 9.10
C ARG A 66 -9.36 9.36 10.35
N HIS A 67 -9.22 10.00 11.52
CA HIS A 67 -9.05 9.29 12.79
C HIS A 67 -10.31 8.53 13.26
N ILE A 68 -11.52 9.10 13.08
CA ILE A 68 -12.77 8.46 13.53
C ILE A 68 -13.18 7.26 12.67
N VAL A 69 -12.94 7.30 11.36
CA VAL A 69 -13.28 6.22 10.43
C VAL A 69 -12.42 4.96 10.66
N GLN A 70 -11.26 5.09 11.31
CA GLN A 70 -10.36 3.99 11.60
C GLN A 70 -10.76 3.17 12.85
N THR A 71 -11.62 3.69 13.74
CA THR A 71 -11.97 3.02 15.02
C THR A 71 -13.17 2.04 14.97
N HIS A 72 -13.75 1.70 13.82
CA HIS A 72 -14.97 0.86 13.75
C HIS A 72 -14.94 -0.29 12.72
N ASP A 73 -15.17 -1.53 13.19
CA ASP A 73 -15.00 -2.86 12.54
C ASP A 73 -15.81 -3.16 11.27
N GLY A 74 -15.29 -2.72 10.11
CA GLY A 74 -15.78 -3.17 8.79
C GLY A 74 -14.79 -2.98 7.63
N HIS A 75 -13.95 -3.98 7.37
CA HIS A 75 -12.78 -3.91 6.45
C HIS A 75 -13.04 -3.46 5.00
N GLN A 76 -14.25 -3.58 4.42
CA GLN A 76 -14.47 -3.19 3.02
C GLN A 76 -15.02 -1.76 2.81
N ARG A 77 -15.80 -1.22 3.75
CA ARG A 77 -16.25 0.19 3.69
C ARG A 77 -15.12 1.15 4.12
N ARG A 78 -14.25 0.70 5.03
CA ARG A 78 -13.08 1.41 5.59
C ARG A 78 -12.07 1.90 4.53
N LYS A 79 -11.70 1.04 3.57
CA LYS A 79 -10.71 1.37 2.53
C LYS A 79 -11.18 2.56 1.67
N ARG A 80 -12.41 2.50 1.14
CA ARG A 80 -13.01 3.54 0.27
C ARG A 80 -13.13 4.91 0.94
N SER A 81 -13.42 4.95 2.23
CA SER A 81 -13.50 6.22 2.99
C SER A 81 -12.11 6.83 3.22
N SER A 82 -11.05 6.02 3.42
CA SER A 82 -9.69 6.56 3.54
C SER A 82 -9.18 7.12 2.19
N THR A 83 -9.51 6.45 1.08
CA THR A 83 -9.15 6.90 -0.27
C THR A 83 -9.84 8.21 -0.63
N PHE A 84 -11.14 8.33 -0.33
CA PHE A 84 -11.89 9.56 -0.51
C PHE A 84 -11.32 10.68 0.37
N VAL A 85 -11.05 10.42 1.66
CA VAL A 85 -10.50 11.43 2.56
C VAL A 85 -9.11 11.88 2.09
N ARG A 86 -8.21 10.97 1.67
CA ARG A 86 -6.90 11.35 1.11
C ARG A 86 -7.01 12.13 -0.20
N SER A 87 -7.89 11.70 -1.11
CA SER A 87 -8.17 12.42 -2.36
C SER A 87 -8.73 13.82 -2.11
N VAL A 88 -9.65 13.96 -1.14
CA VAL A 88 -10.21 15.26 -0.76
C VAL A 88 -9.20 16.12 -0.03
N LEU A 89 -8.40 15.58 0.89
CA LEU A 89 -7.31 16.32 1.56
C LEU A 89 -6.33 16.86 0.51
N ARG A 90 -6.00 16.08 -0.53
CA ARG A 90 -5.15 16.54 -1.63
C ARG A 90 -5.81 17.60 -2.50
N LEU A 91 -7.09 17.44 -2.84
CA LEU A 91 -7.86 18.45 -3.60
C LEU A 91 -7.98 19.77 -2.83
N LEU A 92 -8.22 19.71 -1.51
CA LEU A 92 -8.35 20.88 -0.65
C LEU A 92 -7.00 21.52 -0.30
N SER A 93 -5.92 20.73 -0.31
CA SER A 93 -4.54 21.25 -0.25
C SER A 93 -4.10 21.96 -1.53
N GLY A 94 -4.93 21.90 -2.58
CA GLY A 94 -4.79 22.63 -3.83
C GLY A 94 -3.87 21.93 -4.84
N PRO A 95 -4.18 22.00 -6.15
CA PRO A 95 -3.22 21.63 -7.19
C PRO A 95 -2.10 22.67 -7.21
N LYS A 96 -0.84 22.22 -7.05
CA LYS A 96 0.33 23.08 -7.32
C LYS A 96 0.47 23.19 -8.84
N GLU A 97 -0.36 24.04 -9.43
CA GLU A 97 -0.31 24.30 -10.86
C GLU A 97 1.04 24.92 -11.23
N HIS A 98 1.73 24.26 -12.15
CA HIS A 98 2.71 24.87 -13.06
C HIS A 98 2.06 26.08 -13.76
N ILE A 99 2.11 27.25 -13.13
CA ILE A 99 1.90 28.51 -13.82
C ILE A 99 3.28 29.11 -14.07
N GLY A 100 3.77 28.89 -15.29
CA GLY A 100 4.80 29.74 -15.84
C GLY A 100 4.29 31.18 -15.81
N ASN A 101 4.92 32.03 -15.00
CA ASN A 101 4.92 33.45 -15.25
C ASN A 101 6.20 34.09 -14.72
N ASN A 102 6.95 34.66 -15.67
CA ASN A 102 8.13 35.47 -15.43
C ASN A 102 7.77 36.68 -14.56
N ASN A 103 8.38 36.75 -13.38
CA ASN A 103 8.93 37.91 -12.69
C ASN A 103 8.53 37.99 -11.21
N ALA A 104 9.58 38.28 -10.43
CA ALA A 104 9.60 38.81 -9.06
C ALA A 104 9.44 37.80 -7.90
N ASN A 105 10.56 37.65 -7.20
CA ASN A 105 10.71 37.39 -5.77
C ASN A 105 10.15 36.05 -5.24
N GLY A 106 11.06 35.07 -5.26
CA GLY A 106 10.90 33.80 -4.58
C GLY A 106 10.80 33.94 -3.07
N THR A 107 9.72 33.40 -2.53
CA THR A 107 9.65 32.56 -1.32
C THR A 107 8.28 31.88 -1.32
N GLY A 108 8.05 31.02 -2.30
CA GLY A 108 6.98 30.02 -2.26
C GLY A 108 7.63 28.66 -2.37
N ASN A 109 8.65 28.42 -1.54
CA ASN A 109 9.36 27.15 -1.58
C ASN A 109 8.44 26.12 -0.96
N ASP A 110 8.15 25.15 -1.79
CA ASP A 110 7.23 24.09 -1.53
C ASP A 110 7.87 23.10 -0.54
N ASN A 111 7.87 23.47 0.74
CA ASN A 111 8.70 22.88 1.80
C ASN A 111 8.32 21.44 2.21
N THR A 112 7.50 20.73 1.43
CA THR A 112 7.27 19.30 1.67
C THR A 112 8.53 18.51 1.30
N PRO A 113 9.09 17.70 2.21
CA PRO A 113 10.24 16.85 1.93
C PRO A 113 10.01 15.97 0.70
N LYS A 114 11.03 15.86 -0.17
CA LYS A 114 10.99 15.06 -1.39
C LYS A 114 12.26 14.23 -1.52
N LEU A 115 12.10 12.99 -2.00
CA LEU A 115 13.21 12.15 -2.42
C LEU A 115 13.88 12.75 -3.67
N PRO A 116 15.21 12.91 -3.69
CA PRO A 116 15.92 13.38 -4.87
C PRO A 116 15.91 12.32 -5.97
N VAL A 117 16.01 12.74 -7.23
CA VAL A 117 16.28 11.82 -8.34
C VAL A 117 17.80 11.64 -8.46
N PRO A 118 18.36 10.41 -8.57
CA PRO A 118 17.74 9.10 -8.59
C PRO A 118 17.94 8.30 -7.28
N TRP A 119 17.29 8.71 -6.18
CA TRP A 119 17.44 8.09 -4.86
C TRP A 119 17.09 6.59 -4.86
N GLY A 120 17.98 5.76 -4.30
CA GLY A 120 17.76 4.34 -4.08
C GLY A 120 17.79 3.41 -5.31
N GLN A 121 17.78 3.92 -6.54
CA GLN A 121 17.81 3.09 -7.76
C GLN A 121 19.04 2.18 -7.86
N GLU A 122 20.22 2.67 -7.46
CA GLU A 122 21.46 1.89 -7.47
C GLU A 122 21.39 0.72 -6.49
N VAL A 123 20.98 0.99 -5.23
CA VAL A 123 20.87 -0.02 -4.17
C VAL A 123 19.81 -1.08 -4.52
N LEU A 124 18.68 -0.65 -5.08
CA LEU A 124 17.58 -1.54 -5.49
C LEU A 124 17.85 -2.26 -6.81
N ASN A 125 18.94 -1.92 -7.50
CA ASN A 125 19.29 -2.37 -8.85
C ASN A 125 18.07 -2.34 -9.78
N SER A 126 17.48 -1.15 -9.89
CA SER A 126 16.19 -0.94 -10.54
C SER A 126 16.16 0.36 -11.31
N ASP A 127 15.33 0.42 -12.35
CA ASP A 127 14.99 1.70 -12.97
C ASP A 127 13.97 2.47 -12.12
N TRP A 128 13.76 3.74 -12.46
CA TRP A 128 12.78 4.59 -11.79
C TRP A 128 11.37 4.00 -11.80
N SER A 129 10.99 3.25 -12.85
CA SER A 129 9.64 2.71 -12.98
C SER A 129 9.37 1.49 -12.10
N GLU A 130 10.43 0.88 -11.58
CA GLU A 130 10.36 -0.27 -10.67
C GLU A 130 10.61 0.12 -9.20
N VAL A 131 11.23 1.28 -8.97
CA VAL A 131 11.80 1.69 -7.66
C VAL A 131 10.76 1.61 -6.53
N GLY A 132 9.55 2.12 -6.74
CA GLY A 132 8.53 2.17 -5.69
C GLY A 132 8.06 0.79 -5.24
N PHE A 133 7.78 -0.12 -6.17
CA PHE A 133 7.34 -1.47 -5.82
C PHE A 133 8.49 -2.30 -5.24
N ARG A 134 9.69 -2.20 -5.83
CA ARG A 134 10.87 -2.90 -5.32
C ARG A 134 11.27 -2.44 -3.92
N LEU A 135 11.12 -1.15 -3.61
CA LEU A 135 11.35 -0.62 -2.28
C LEU A 135 10.39 -1.22 -1.26
N LEU A 136 9.08 -1.20 -1.57
CA LEU A 136 8.04 -1.75 -0.70
C LEU A 136 8.14 -3.26 -0.51
N ASP A 137 8.77 -3.98 -1.44
CA ASP A 137 9.00 -5.42 -1.36
C ASP A 137 10.22 -5.82 -0.52
N GLN A 138 11.16 -4.91 -0.23
CA GLN A 138 12.40 -5.24 0.49
C GLN A 138 12.17 -5.92 1.85
N PRO A 139 11.23 -5.46 2.71
CA PRO A 139 10.96 -6.12 3.99
C PRO A 139 10.58 -7.60 3.82
N ILE A 140 9.75 -7.90 2.82
CA ILE A 140 9.28 -9.26 2.53
C ILE A 140 10.42 -10.10 1.97
N MET A 141 11.20 -9.55 1.03
CA MET A 141 12.34 -10.24 0.44
C MET A 141 13.42 -10.56 1.48
N GLN A 142 13.69 -9.65 2.42
CA GLN A 142 14.64 -9.88 3.51
C GLN A 142 14.19 -11.03 4.42
N ASP A 143 12.91 -11.04 4.81
CA ASP A 143 12.31 -12.09 5.61
C ASP A 143 12.39 -13.47 4.93
N MET A 144 12.01 -13.55 3.66
CA MET A 144 12.09 -14.77 2.86
C MET A 144 13.54 -15.29 2.77
N ASN A 145 14.50 -14.40 2.56
CA ASN A 145 15.92 -14.75 2.49
C ASN A 145 16.46 -15.24 3.83
N ARG A 146 16.04 -14.64 4.96
CA ARG A 146 16.41 -15.11 6.30
C ARG A 146 15.91 -16.54 6.54
N VAL A 147 14.65 -16.80 6.20
CA VAL A 147 14.06 -18.14 6.38
C VAL A 147 14.68 -19.17 5.44
N ARG A 148 14.87 -18.82 4.16
CA ARG A 148 15.58 -19.68 3.20
C ARG A 148 16.98 -20.05 3.71
N SER A 149 17.70 -19.11 4.34
CA SER A 149 19.03 -19.35 4.87
C SER A 149 19.06 -20.46 5.92
N PHE A 150 18.17 -20.42 6.92
CA PHE A 150 18.18 -21.44 7.97
C PHE A 150 17.59 -22.77 7.49
N ILE A 151 16.63 -22.75 6.55
CA ILE A 151 16.12 -23.99 5.92
C ILE A 151 17.24 -24.68 5.13
N ALA A 152 18.03 -23.92 4.38
CA ALA A 152 19.17 -24.45 3.62
C ALA A 152 20.29 -25.00 4.53
N LYS A 153 20.43 -24.46 5.75
CA LYS A 153 21.33 -24.96 6.79
C LYS A 153 20.75 -26.14 7.60
N GLU A 154 19.56 -26.62 7.22
CA GLU A 154 18.84 -27.71 7.88
C GLU A 154 18.51 -27.45 9.36
N GLU A 155 18.52 -26.19 9.80
CA GLU A 155 18.27 -25.80 11.20
C GLU A 155 16.84 -26.14 11.65
N LEU A 156 15.90 -26.22 10.70
CA LEU A 156 14.52 -26.63 11.00
C LEU A 156 14.41 -28.10 11.43
N LEU A 157 15.34 -28.97 11.01
CA LEU A 157 15.31 -30.40 11.36
C LEU A 157 15.65 -30.64 12.84
N SER A 158 16.47 -29.77 13.44
CA SER A 158 16.86 -29.81 14.84
C SER A 158 16.06 -28.85 15.73
N ALA A 159 15.06 -28.16 15.18
CA ALA A 159 14.26 -27.16 15.86
C ALA A 159 13.52 -27.73 17.08
N SER A 160 13.55 -26.98 18.17
CA SER A 160 12.77 -27.24 19.36
C SER A 160 11.26 -27.10 19.07
N PRO A 161 10.38 -27.74 19.87
CA PRO A 161 8.94 -27.52 19.75
C PRO A 161 8.54 -26.04 19.90
N GLN A 162 9.29 -25.26 20.69
CA GLN A 162 9.04 -23.82 20.86
C GLN A 162 9.45 -23.03 19.61
N GLY A 163 10.58 -23.36 18.98
CA GLY A 163 11.01 -22.78 17.71
C GLY A 163 9.99 -22.98 16.60
N ILE A 164 9.31 -24.12 16.61
CA ILE A 164 8.25 -24.44 15.63
C ILE A 164 6.98 -23.64 15.89
N ILE A 165 6.57 -23.49 17.16
CA ILE A 165 5.46 -22.60 17.53
C ILE A 165 5.80 -21.15 17.16
N ALA A 166 7.04 -20.72 17.36
CA ALA A 166 7.51 -19.40 17.02
C ALA A 166 7.52 -19.18 15.49
N LEU A 167 7.97 -20.17 14.71
CA LEU A 167 7.89 -20.14 13.24
C LEU A 167 6.44 -20.06 12.74
N ALA A 168 5.51 -20.82 13.33
CA ALA A 168 4.09 -20.75 12.96
C ALA A 168 3.50 -19.35 13.22
N ARG A 169 3.83 -18.75 14.38
CA ARG A 169 3.45 -17.36 14.67
C ARG A 169 4.11 -16.37 13.72
N TRP A 170 5.35 -16.63 13.33
CA TRP A 170 6.06 -15.84 12.34
C TRP A 170 5.36 -15.90 10.98
N LEU A 171 4.97 -17.07 10.50
CA LEU A 171 4.23 -17.25 9.23
C LEU A 171 2.92 -16.45 9.21
N GLN A 172 2.16 -16.49 10.31
CA GLN A 172 0.93 -15.70 10.44
C GLN A 172 1.20 -14.19 10.38
N ARG A 173 2.26 -13.73 11.03
CA ARG A 173 2.66 -12.30 10.99
C ARG A 173 3.22 -11.91 9.62
N PHE A 174 3.92 -12.82 8.96
CA PHE A 174 4.44 -12.65 7.63
C PHE A 174 3.30 -12.47 6.61
N ASP A 175 2.21 -13.24 6.69
CA ASP A 175 1.02 -12.98 5.85
C ASP A 175 0.47 -11.57 6.06
N ASN A 176 0.27 -11.15 7.31
CA ASN A 176 -0.18 -9.79 7.61
C ASN A 176 0.76 -8.72 7.03
N HIS A 177 2.07 -8.95 7.12
CA HIS A 177 3.09 -8.09 6.54
C HIS A 177 2.97 -8.00 5.01
N VAL A 178 2.74 -9.12 4.32
CA VAL A 178 2.45 -9.14 2.88
C VAL A 178 1.21 -8.29 2.58
N ARG A 179 0.12 -8.42 3.36
CA ARG A 179 -1.10 -7.60 3.16
C ARG A 179 -0.88 -6.12 3.43
N HIS A 180 -0.02 -5.77 4.38
CA HIS A 180 0.38 -4.38 4.62
C HIS A 180 1.17 -3.80 3.44
N VAL A 181 2.10 -4.57 2.86
CA VAL A 181 2.83 -4.16 1.64
C VAL A 181 1.87 -3.98 0.47
N VAL A 182 0.90 -4.88 0.28
CA VAL A 182 -0.15 -4.71 -0.73
C VAL A 182 -0.91 -3.40 -0.52
N THR A 183 -1.26 -3.08 0.73
CA THR A 183 -1.96 -1.82 1.06
C THR A 183 -1.11 -0.58 0.75
N LEU A 184 0.19 -0.61 1.04
CA LEU A 184 1.11 0.47 0.67
C LEU A 184 1.27 0.62 -0.85
N LYS A 185 1.29 -0.50 -1.58
CA LYS A 185 1.29 -0.51 -3.05
C LYS A 185 0.00 0.07 -3.63
N GLU A 186 -1.16 -0.25 -3.04
CA GLU A 186 -2.44 0.38 -3.39
C GLU A 186 -2.36 1.90 -3.20
N TYR A 187 -1.86 2.37 -2.06
CA TYR A 187 -1.68 3.81 -1.80
C TYR A 187 -0.73 4.48 -2.80
N LEU A 188 0.37 3.81 -3.17
CA LEU A 188 1.28 4.33 -4.19
C LEU A 188 0.58 4.49 -5.56
N LEU A 189 -0.22 3.50 -5.96
CA LEU A 189 -1.00 3.58 -7.20
C LEU A 189 -2.06 4.68 -7.17
N GLU A 190 -2.64 4.95 -6.01
CA GLU A 190 -3.55 6.08 -5.79
C GLU A 190 -2.81 7.42 -5.97
N GLU A 191 -1.63 7.59 -5.38
CA GLU A 191 -0.85 8.82 -5.54
C GLU A 191 -0.39 9.04 -6.99
N ARG A 192 0.00 7.97 -7.69
CA ARG A 192 0.31 7.98 -9.12
C ARG A 192 -0.89 8.38 -9.97
N THR A 193 -2.07 7.85 -9.65
CA THR A 193 -3.33 8.18 -10.33
C THR A 193 -3.64 9.67 -10.21
N LEU A 194 -3.46 10.22 -9.01
CA LEU A 194 -3.71 11.63 -8.73
C LEU A 194 -2.71 12.55 -9.45
N ILE A 195 -1.45 12.14 -9.61
CA ILE A 195 -0.43 12.91 -10.35
C ILE A 195 -0.67 12.84 -11.86
N ALA A 196 -0.85 11.64 -12.42
CA ALA A 196 -1.03 11.46 -13.86
C ALA A 196 -2.39 11.98 -14.37
N GLY A 197 -3.39 12.13 -13.49
CA GLY A 197 -4.77 12.40 -13.89
C GLY A 197 -5.44 11.23 -14.62
N VAL A 198 -4.85 10.03 -14.55
CA VAL A 198 -5.34 8.80 -15.19
C VAL A 198 -5.41 7.70 -14.14
N GLY A 199 -6.50 6.92 -14.13
CA GLY A 199 -6.69 5.82 -13.17
C GLY A 199 -5.70 4.67 -13.39
N HIS A 200 -4.72 4.53 -12.50
CA HIS A 200 -3.88 3.34 -12.41
C HIS A 200 -4.53 2.30 -11.52
N LYS A 201 -4.78 1.11 -12.07
CA LYS A 201 -5.29 -0.03 -11.30
C LYS A 201 -4.51 -1.28 -11.65
N LEU A 202 -3.85 -1.86 -10.66
CA LEU A 202 -3.31 -3.21 -10.73
C LEU A 202 -4.26 -4.14 -9.98
N THR A 203 -4.47 -5.35 -10.50
CA THR A 203 -5.23 -6.39 -9.79
C THR A 203 -4.41 -7.66 -9.80
N THR A 204 -3.94 -8.03 -8.63
CA THR A 204 -3.15 -9.25 -8.39
C THR A 204 -4.04 -10.25 -7.67
N LEU A 205 -4.05 -11.50 -8.14
CA LEU A 205 -4.73 -12.61 -7.48
C LEU A 205 -3.70 -13.35 -6.64
N TYR A 206 -3.95 -13.43 -5.33
CA TYR A 206 -3.06 -14.05 -4.36
C TYR A 206 -3.41 -15.52 -4.09
N ASP A 207 -4.39 -16.10 -4.81
CA ASP A 207 -4.95 -17.44 -4.55
C ASP A 207 -3.89 -18.54 -4.41
N ALA A 208 -2.87 -18.56 -5.29
CA ALA A 208 -1.80 -19.56 -5.23
C ALA A 208 -0.88 -19.38 -4.01
N TYR A 209 -0.62 -18.14 -3.61
CA TYR A 209 0.11 -17.84 -2.38
C TYR A 209 -0.72 -18.19 -1.15
N ASP A 210 -2.01 -17.85 -1.15
CA ASP A 210 -2.93 -18.10 -0.04
C ASP A 210 -3.09 -19.61 0.20
N GLU A 211 -3.21 -20.40 -0.87
CA GLU A 211 -3.21 -21.86 -0.81
C GLU A 211 -1.88 -22.39 -0.26
N ALA A 212 -0.74 -21.91 -0.76
CA ALA A 212 0.57 -22.36 -0.29
C ALA A 212 0.84 -21.98 1.18
N MET A 213 0.38 -20.81 1.63
CA MET A 213 0.45 -20.37 3.02
C MET A 213 -0.41 -21.27 3.93
N ALA A 214 -1.64 -21.59 3.51
CA ALA A 214 -2.50 -22.51 4.25
C ALA A 214 -1.84 -23.88 4.42
N ILE A 215 -1.27 -24.43 3.33
CA ILE A 215 -0.52 -25.69 3.37
C ILE A 215 0.68 -25.59 4.33
N ALA A 216 1.47 -24.51 4.27
CA ALA A 216 2.62 -24.33 5.16
C ALA A 216 2.21 -24.31 6.65
N LEU A 217 1.07 -23.68 6.97
CA LEU A 217 0.53 -23.66 8.33
C LEU A 217 0.00 -25.03 8.78
N GLU A 218 -0.64 -25.79 7.89
CA GLU A 218 -1.06 -27.17 8.18
C GLU A 218 0.14 -28.07 8.50
N LYS A 219 1.24 -27.91 7.75
CA LYS A 219 2.48 -28.69 7.91
C LYS A 219 3.28 -28.39 9.17
N VAL A 220 2.91 -27.40 9.98
CA VAL A 220 3.59 -27.07 11.25
C VAL A 220 3.61 -28.27 12.21
N HIS A 221 2.57 -29.11 12.17
CA HIS A 221 2.41 -30.29 13.02
C HIS A 221 2.96 -31.57 12.41
N ASP A 222 3.41 -31.53 11.15
CA ASP A 222 3.92 -32.67 10.40
C ASP A 222 5.45 -32.78 10.53
N GLU A 223 6.05 -33.64 9.69
CA GLU A 223 7.50 -33.78 9.61
C GLU A 223 8.18 -32.46 9.21
N ARG A 224 9.33 -32.18 9.85
CA ARG A 224 10.08 -30.92 9.63
C ARG A 224 10.50 -30.71 8.19
N ARG A 225 10.75 -31.80 7.47
CA ARG A 225 11.08 -31.77 6.04
C ARG A 225 9.90 -31.28 5.20
N GLU A 226 8.70 -31.79 5.46
CA GLU A 226 7.49 -31.36 4.76
C GLU A 226 7.17 -29.89 5.05
N LEU A 227 7.39 -29.43 6.29
CA LEU A 227 7.26 -28.03 6.65
C LEU A 227 8.25 -27.15 5.88
N SER A 228 9.54 -27.54 5.80
CA SER A 228 10.55 -26.82 5.00
C SER A 228 10.11 -26.68 3.54
N GLU A 229 9.69 -27.78 2.92
CA GLU A 229 9.26 -27.79 1.52
C GLU A 229 8.02 -26.92 1.29
N ALA A 230 7.04 -26.96 2.20
CA ALA A 230 5.84 -26.14 2.12
C ALA A 230 6.14 -24.63 2.26
N VAL A 231 7.02 -24.25 3.19
CA VAL A 231 7.44 -22.84 3.37
C VAL A 231 8.21 -22.34 2.15
N LEU A 232 9.11 -23.14 1.58
CA LEU A 232 9.83 -22.78 0.35
C LEU A 232 8.88 -22.61 -0.83
N ARG A 233 7.91 -23.50 -0.99
CA ARG A 233 6.89 -23.38 -2.06
C ARG A 233 6.05 -22.12 -1.91
N MET A 234 5.63 -21.79 -0.68
CA MET A 234 4.91 -20.56 -0.39
C MET A 234 5.73 -19.32 -0.78
N PHE A 235 7.03 -19.32 -0.51
CA PHE A 235 7.93 -18.25 -0.93
C PHE A 235 8.07 -18.13 -2.44
N ASP A 236 8.14 -19.26 -3.16
CA ASP A 236 8.27 -19.22 -4.62
C ASP A 236 7.01 -18.65 -5.29
N GLU A 237 5.81 -19.01 -4.81
CA GLU A 237 4.57 -18.41 -5.30
C GLU A 237 4.48 -16.91 -4.98
N LEU A 238 4.89 -16.50 -3.77
CA LEU A 238 4.91 -15.08 -3.41
C LEU A 238 5.91 -14.30 -4.28
N GLU A 239 7.14 -14.79 -4.41
CA GLU A 239 8.18 -14.10 -5.19
C GLU A 239 7.78 -13.94 -6.66
N LYS A 240 7.14 -14.97 -7.23
CA LYS A 240 6.58 -14.91 -8.58
C LYS A 240 5.52 -13.82 -8.71
N LEU A 241 4.63 -13.67 -7.72
CA LEU A 241 3.64 -12.60 -7.69
C LEU A 241 4.32 -11.22 -7.62
N LEU A 242 5.23 -11.00 -6.67
CA LEU A 242 5.92 -9.72 -6.49
C LEU A 242 6.69 -9.29 -7.75
N ARG A 243 7.42 -10.22 -8.39
CA ARG A 243 8.10 -9.97 -9.67
C ARG A 243 7.12 -9.63 -10.80
N GLY A 244 5.97 -10.32 -10.84
CA GLY A 244 4.89 -10.05 -11.77
C GLY A 244 4.30 -8.65 -11.60
N GLU A 245 4.09 -8.22 -10.35
CA GLU A 245 3.60 -6.89 -10.03
C GLU A 245 4.56 -5.79 -10.47
N VAL A 246 5.86 -5.93 -10.18
CA VAL A 246 6.90 -4.99 -10.62
C VAL A 246 6.88 -4.85 -12.15
N THR A 247 6.81 -5.97 -12.87
CA THR A 247 6.76 -5.98 -14.34
C THR A 247 5.50 -5.30 -14.88
N ALA A 248 4.34 -5.59 -14.28
CA ALA A 248 3.07 -5.01 -14.69
C ALA A 248 3.01 -3.49 -14.43
N VAL A 249 3.52 -3.05 -13.28
CA VAL A 249 3.58 -1.62 -12.91
C VAL A 249 4.50 -0.85 -13.84
N LYS A 250 5.69 -1.38 -14.14
CA LYS A 250 6.62 -0.77 -15.08
C LYS A 250 5.94 -0.46 -16.42
N HIS A 251 5.22 -1.43 -16.98
CA HIS A 251 4.47 -1.23 -18.22
C HIS A 251 3.36 -0.19 -18.09
N LEU A 252 2.71 -0.11 -16.92
CA LEU A 252 1.62 0.81 -16.65
C LEU A 252 2.10 2.26 -16.51
N ILE A 253 3.17 2.50 -15.74
CA ILE A 253 3.56 3.87 -15.36
C ILE A 253 4.48 4.53 -16.39
N THR A 254 5.30 3.77 -17.12
CA THR A 254 6.20 4.32 -18.16
C THR A 254 5.46 5.02 -19.31
N GLN A 255 4.16 4.77 -19.45
CA GLN A 255 3.31 5.41 -20.47
C GLN A 255 2.71 6.74 -20.03
N THR A 256 2.68 7.02 -18.72
CA THR A 256 1.83 8.06 -18.14
C THR A 256 2.54 8.95 -17.12
N LEU A 257 3.68 8.50 -16.61
CA LEU A 257 4.48 9.22 -15.63
C LEU A 257 5.92 9.39 -16.11
N THR A 258 6.58 10.39 -15.54
CA THR A 258 8.00 10.64 -15.62
C THR A 258 8.70 10.19 -14.34
N GLU A 259 10.03 10.09 -14.38
CA GLU A 259 10.84 9.75 -13.20
C GLU A 259 10.59 10.73 -12.04
N THR A 260 10.56 12.04 -12.29
CA THR A 260 10.31 13.05 -11.26
C THR A 260 8.94 12.87 -10.59
N GLU A 261 7.91 12.54 -11.37
CA GLU A 261 6.55 12.32 -10.86
C GLU A 261 6.44 11.04 -10.02
N GLU A 262 7.22 9.99 -10.35
CA GLU A 262 7.30 8.78 -9.52
C GLU A 262 7.91 9.08 -8.15
N TYR A 263 9.00 9.84 -8.09
CA TYR A 263 9.59 10.25 -6.81
C TYR A 263 8.68 11.20 -6.03
N GLU A 264 7.89 12.03 -6.71
CA GLU A 264 6.84 12.83 -6.06
C GLU A 264 5.74 11.93 -5.47
N ALA A 265 5.29 10.91 -6.21
CA ALA A 265 4.31 9.94 -5.73
C ALA A 265 4.81 9.21 -4.47
N LEU A 266 6.06 8.74 -4.51
CA LEU A 266 6.71 8.06 -3.39
C LEU A 266 6.86 8.98 -2.18
N SER A 267 7.37 10.20 -2.39
CA SER A 267 7.50 11.18 -1.30
C SER A 267 6.13 11.47 -0.66
N THR A 268 5.10 11.63 -1.48
CA THR A 268 3.73 11.91 -1.04
C THR A 268 3.14 10.75 -0.24
N LEU A 269 3.36 9.50 -0.68
CA LEU A 269 2.94 8.31 0.05
C LEU A 269 3.45 8.32 1.49
N PHE A 270 4.76 8.51 1.67
CA PHE A 270 5.38 8.45 2.99
C PHE A 270 5.06 9.69 3.84
N ASN A 271 4.99 10.88 3.24
CA ASN A 271 4.53 12.11 3.89
C ASN A 271 3.11 11.98 4.47
N HIS A 272 2.25 11.19 3.82
CA HIS A 272 0.86 11.02 4.22
C HIS A 272 0.57 9.79 5.09
N LEU A 273 1.58 9.01 5.50
CA LEU A 273 1.35 7.93 6.46
C LEU A 273 0.86 8.49 7.81
N SER A 274 -0.11 7.78 8.41
CA SER A 274 -0.60 8.07 9.77
C SER A 274 0.18 7.27 10.80
N SER A 275 0.32 7.82 11.99
CA SER A 275 0.77 7.08 13.19
C SER A 275 -0.19 5.96 13.61
N ASP A 276 -1.42 5.99 13.11
CA ASP A 276 -2.46 4.97 13.32
C ASP A 276 -2.50 3.89 12.22
N ASP A 277 -1.67 4.00 11.16
CA ASP A 277 -1.71 3.04 10.05
C ASP A 277 -1.11 1.69 10.49
N GLU A 278 -1.85 0.60 10.27
CA GLU A 278 -1.45 -0.78 10.63
C GLU A 278 -0.15 -1.22 9.93
N CYS A 279 0.23 -0.53 8.85
CA CYS A 279 1.45 -0.77 8.08
C CYS A 279 2.74 -0.30 8.77
N GLY A 280 2.66 0.30 9.96
CA GLY A 280 3.80 0.87 10.66
C GLY A 280 4.97 -0.07 10.94
N VAL A 281 4.69 -1.35 11.22
CA VAL A 281 5.74 -2.37 11.41
C VAL A 281 6.56 -2.59 10.14
N ILE A 282 5.93 -2.48 8.96
CA ILE A 282 6.64 -2.57 7.67
C ILE A 282 7.59 -1.40 7.48
N MET A 283 7.22 -0.20 7.95
CA MET A 283 8.12 0.97 7.88
C MET A 283 9.34 0.79 8.79
N ALA A 284 9.14 0.28 10.01
CA ALA A 284 10.24 -0.05 10.90
C ALA A 284 11.17 -1.12 10.28
N HIS A 285 10.59 -2.15 9.65
CA HIS A 285 11.35 -3.18 8.94
C HIS A 285 12.13 -2.57 7.76
N LEU A 286 11.48 -1.76 6.93
CA LEU A 286 12.12 -1.10 5.79
C LEU A 286 13.30 -0.24 6.23
N LEU A 287 13.17 0.52 7.32
CA LEU A 287 14.28 1.30 7.88
C LEU A 287 15.43 0.43 8.41
N GLY A 288 15.12 -0.72 9.02
CA GLY A 288 16.12 -1.73 9.40
C GLY A 288 16.90 -2.25 8.18
N TRP A 289 16.19 -2.54 7.08
CA TRP A 289 16.81 -2.90 5.80
C TRP A 289 17.68 -1.77 5.26
N MET A 290 17.14 -0.55 5.18
CA MET A 290 17.84 0.61 4.62
C MET A 290 19.14 0.91 5.37
N ARG A 291 19.14 0.82 6.70
CA ARG A 291 20.33 1.04 7.51
C ARG A 291 21.52 0.14 7.12
N ASN A 292 21.24 -1.06 6.63
CA ASN A 292 22.28 -2.02 6.23
C ASN A 292 22.67 -1.92 4.75
N ASN A 293 21.85 -1.25 3.92
CA ASN A 293 21.99 -1.29 2.45
C ASN A 293 22.13 0.08 1.78
N MET A 294 21.78 1.16 2.48
CA MET A 294 21.80 2.53 1.97
C MET A 294 22.77 3.41 2.77
N SER A 295 23.17 4.55 2.20
CA SER A 295 24.00 5.53 2.89
C SER A 295 23.24 6.19 4.04
N GLU A 296 23.94 6.66 5.08
CA GLU A 296 23.30 7.40 6.18
C GLU A 296 22.53 8.64 5.69
N ASP A 297 23.06 9.31 4.66
CA ASP A 297 22.40 10.45 4.03
C ASP A 297 21.08 10.06 3.35
N ASP A 298 21.05 8.95 2.62
CA ASP A 298 19.84 8.47 1.96
C ASP A 298 18.77 8.05 2.97
N VAL A 299 19.17 7.39 4.07
CA VAL A 299 18.27 7.01 5.17
C VAL A 299 17.67 8.24 5.82
N ARG A 300 18.50 9.28 6.08
CA ARG A 300 18.04 10.54 6.66
C ARG A 300 17.04 11.25 5.75
N ILE A 301 17.32 11.34 4.46
CA ILE A 301 16.41 11.94 3.47
C ILE A 301 15.06 11.21 3.46
N PHE A 302 15.05 9.89 3.58
CA PHE A 302 13.82 9.11 3.66
C PHE A 302 13.07 9.34 4.97
N LEU A 303 13.78 9.43 6.10
CA LEU A 303 13.18 9.73 7.40
C LEU A 303 12.53 11.10 7.45
N ASP A 304 13.14 12.09 6.79
CA ASP A 304 12.63 13.45 6.71
C ASP A 304 11.25 13.52 6.00
N LEU A 305 10.83 12.48 5.26
CA LEU A 305 9.47 12.38 4.71
C LEU A 305 8.40 12.21 5.80
N PHE A 306 8.73 11.56 6.92
CA PHE A 306 7.72 11.29 7.94
C PHE A 306 7.45 12.52 8.80
N ASN A 307 6.18 12.75 9.15
CA ASN A 307 5.83 13.71 10.19
C ASN A 307 6.34 13.25 11.57
N SER A 308 6.38 14.17 12.54
CA SER A 308 6.92 13.89 13.88
C SER A 308 6.23 12.72 14.58
N ASP A 309 4.90 12.59 14.44
CA ASP A 309 4.14 11.54 15.11
C ASP A 309 4.48 10.15 14.56
N VAL A 310 4.71 10.05 13.25
CA VAL A 310 5.17 8.82 12.60
C VAL A 310 6.62 8.52 12.98
N GLN A 311 7.51 9.52 13.02
CA GLN A 311 8.89 9.32 13.50
C GLN A 311 8.92 8.81 14.94
N ASP A 312 8.08 9.36 15.84
CA ASP A 312 7.95 8.90 17.22
C ASP A 312 7.41 7.46 17.29
N ARG A 313 6.43 7.10 16.46
CA ARG A 313 5.94 5.70 16.38
C ARG A 313 7.01 4.74 15.86
N ILE A 314 7.77 5.16 14.85
CA ILE A 314 8.90 4.41 14.29
C ILE A 314 9.91 4.15 15.41
N ALA A 315 10.40 5.19 16.09
CA ALA A 315 11.39 5.05 17.17
C ALA A 315 10.85 4.30 18.40
N GLY A 316 9.52 4.29 18.59
CA GLY A 316 8.86 3.71 19.75
C GLY A 316 8.21 2.35 19.48
N GLU A 317 6.91 2.37 19.19
CA GLU A 317 6.08 1.17 19.18
C GLU A 317 6.34 0.26 17.98
N TRP A 318 6.49 0.82 16.78
CA TRP A 318 6.65 0.04 15.56
C TRP A 318 8.00 -0.70 15.55
N MET A 319 9.08 -0.06 16.01
CA MET A 319 10.37 -0.74 16.18
C MET A 319 10.30 -1.84 17.24
N ARG A 320 9.59 -1.63 18.36
CA ARG A 320 9.39 -2.69 19.37
C ARG A 320 8.60 -3.89 18.84
N MET A 321 7.57 -3.63 18.04
CA MET A 321 6.81 -4.69 17.37
C MET A 321 7.66 -5.44 16.34
N TYR A 322 8.45 -4.71 15.55
CA TYR A 322 9.40 -5.29 14.59
C TYR A 322 10.46 -6.14 15.30
N ALA A 323 11.08 -5.64 16.37
CA ALA A 323 12.02 -6.40 17.20
C ALA A 323 11.37 -7.70 17.73
N SER A 324 10.15 -7.60 18.28
CA SER A 324 9.40 -8.76 18.78
C SER A 324 9.09 -9.77 17.67
N TYR A 325 8.92 -9.31 16.43
CA TYR A 325 8.76 -10.17 15.26
C TYR A 325 10.06 -10.87 14.88
N LEU A 326 11.19 -10.16 14.88
CA LEU A 326 12.51 -10.75 14.59
C LEU A 326 12.90 -11.83 15.60
N HIS A 327 12.53 -11.65 16.88
CA HIS A 327 12.79 -12.59 17.96
C HIS A 327 12.09 -13.95 17.79
N LEU A 328 11.05 -14.03 16.95
CA LEU A 328 10.38 -15.31 16.66
C LEU A 328 11.31 -16.30 15.92
N LEU A 329 12.36 -15.81 15.28
CA LEU A 329 13.31 -16.63 14.52
C LEU A 329 14.70 -16.70 15.18
N ASP A 330 14.86 -16.27 16.43
CA ASP A 330 16.16 -16.22 17.11
C ASP A 330 16.83 -17.59 17.22
N GLU A 331 16.04 -18.64 17.43
CA GLU A 331 16.54 -20.02 17.49
C GLU A 331 17.29 -20.42 16.20
N PHE A 332 16.89 -19.85 15.05
CA PHE A 332 17.44 -20.11 13.73
C PHE A 332 18.45 -19.05 13.26
N SER A 333 18.82 -18.10 14.13
CA SER A 333 19.57 -16.89 13.75
C SER A 333 20.99 -16.86 14.30
N ILE A 334 21.48 -17.97 14.87
CA ILE A 334 22.81 -18.05 15.49
C ILE A 334 23.94 -17.77 14.49
N ASN A 335 23.69 -17.90 13.18
CA ASN A 335 24.67 -17.68 12.11
C ASN A 335 24.16 -16.79 10.94
N TYR A 336 23.28 -15.81 11.20
CA TYR A 336 22.86 -14.86 10.16
C TYR A 336 23.83 -13.68 10.11
N ASP A 337 24.63 -13.57 9.04
CA ASP A 337 25.70 -12.56 8.86
C ASP A 337 25.19 -11.11 8.70
N SER A 338 23.88 -10.89 8.66
CA SER A 338 23.30 -9.54 8.69
C SER A 338 23.02 -9.14 10.13
N SER A 339 23.76 -8.15 10.65
CA SER A 339 23.52 -7.62 11.98
C SER A 339 22.05 -7.19 12.10
N LEU A 340 21.32 -7.72 13.10
CA LEU A 340 20.03 -7.20 13.53
C LEU A 340 20.23 -5.74 13.94
N SER A 341 19.95 -4.82 13.01
CA SER A 341 20.17 -3.40 13.20
C SER A 341 18.88 -2.75 13.68
N TYR A 342 18.83 -2.44 14.98
CA TYR A 342 17.73 -1.71 15.59
C TYR A 342 17.93 -0.22 15.39
N PHE A 343 16.98 0.48 14.78
CA PHE A 343 16.98 1.95 14.79
C PHE A 343 16.82 2.41 16.25
N THR A 344 17.85 3.07 16.80
CA THR A 344 17.89 3.60 18.17
C THR A 344 17.99 5.10 18.14
#